data_AF-A0A557PFI4-F1
#
_entry.id   AF-A0A557PFI4-F1
#
_cell.length_a   1.000
_cell.length_b   1.000
_cell.length_c   1.000
_cell.angle_alpha   90.00
_cell.angle_beta   90.00
_cell.angle_gamma   90.00
#
_symmetry.space_group_name_H-M   'P 1'
#
loop_
_entity.id
_entity.type
_entity.pdbx_description
1 polymer ?
#
loop_
_entity_poly.entity_id
_entity_poly.type
_entity_poly.pdbx_seq_one_letter_code
_entity_poly.pdbx_strand_id
1 'polypeptide(L)'
;MNSNNSSILPLKLIRMKELSKLVGYNKSHIHLLIGEGKFPEQLKIGKRASVWLLPEIMAWINQNWKEGDSFSPQLLDLPRLMRRSDVLNIIGVKKDTLYRMIERDEFPKGRVLGFRETRWDYNDVMGWLASKIQERDALIP
;
A
#
# COMPACT_ATOMS: atom_id res chain seq x y z
N MET A 1 -2.91 10.69 31.66
CA MET A 1 -2.56 11.02 30.26
C MET A 1 -1.51 10.02 29.80
N ASN A 2 -1.88 9.11 28.90
CA ASN A 2 -1.01 8.43 27.92
C ASN A 2 -1.86 7.38 27.19
N SER A 3 -2.86 7.88 26.45
CA SER A 3 -3.63 7.08 25.50
C SER A 3 -3.11 7.37 24.09
N ASN A 4 -1.89 6.93 23.78
CA ASN A 4 -1.39 6.90 22.40
C ASN A 4 -0.72 5.56 22.12
N ASN A 5 -1.40 4.46 22.48
CA ASN A 5 -1.36 3.26 21.66
C ASN A 5 -2.23 3.54 20.42
N SER A 6 -1.86 4.55 19.64
CA SER A 6 -2.33 4.65 18.26
C SER A 6 -1.82 3.39 17.61
N SER A 7 -2.73 2.44 17.37
CA SER A 7 -2.52 1.33 16.46
C SER A 7 -2.09 1.93 15.13
N ILE A 8 -0.79 2.19 14.96
CA ILE A 8 -0.18 2.52 13.68
C ILE A 8 -0.29 1.22 12.91
N LEU A 9 -1.47 0.93 12.38
CA LEU A 9 -1.63 -0.13 11.42
C LEU A 9 -0.74 0.30 10.25
N PRO A 10 0.39 -0.38 10.02
CA PRO A 10 1.24 -0.01 8.90
C PRO A 10 0.37 -0.09 7.66
N LEU A 11 0.32 1.01 6.91
CA LEU A 11 -0.50 1.15 5.72
C LEU A 11 -0.27 -0.07 4.83
N LYS A 12 -1.28 -0.94 4.72
CA LYS A 12 -1.18 -2.24 4.05
C LYS A 12 -1.88 -2.17 2.70
N LEU A 13 -1.24 -2.71 1.68
CA LEU A 13 -1.78 -2.85 0.35
C LEU A 13 -2.33 -4.26 0.16
N ILE A 14 -3.53 -4.33 -0.40
CA ILE A 14 -4.22 -5.60 -0.69
C ILE A 14 -4.40 -5.78 -2.19
N ARG A 15 -4.33 -7.03 -2.63
CA ARG A 15 -4.51 -7.43 -4.04
C ARG A 15 -5.97 -7.74 -4.32
N MET A 16 -6.38 -7.70 -5.59
CA MET A 16 -7.74 -8.04 -6.03
C MET A 16 -8.29 -9.34 -5.42
N LYS A 17 -7.46 -10.40 -5.30
CA LYS A 17 -7.89 -11.68 -4.70
C LYS A 17 -8.24 -11.55 -3.21
N GLU A 18 -7.46 -10.78 -2.45
CA GLU A 18 -7.72 -10.51 -1.03
C GLU A 18 -8.88 -9.53 -0.89
N LEU A 19 -8.90 -8.48 -1.70
CA LEU A 19 -9.97 -7.49 -1.76
C LEU A 19 -11.33 -8.14 -2.00
N SER A 20 -11.47 -8.96 -3.05
CA SER A 20 -12.72 -9.65 -3.39
C SER A 20 -13.24 -10.52 -2.25
N LYS A 21 -12.34 -11.15 -1.48
CA LYS A 21 -12.72 -11.91 -0.27
C LYS A 21 -13.17 -10.99 0.87
N LEU A 22 -12.52 -9.85 1.04
CA LEU A 22 -12.81 -8.90 2.11
C LEU A 22 -14.17 -8.22 1.90
N VAL A 23 -14.46 -7.77 0.67
CA VAL A 23 -15.73 -7.08 0.36
C VAL A 23 -16.87 -8.04 -0.01
N GLY A 24 -16.58 -9.32 -0.27
CA GLY A 24 -17.57 -10.30 -0.71
C GLY A 24 -18.06 -10.13 -2.16
N TYR A 25 -17.52 -9.16 -2.89
CA TYR A 25 -17.86 -8.91 -4.29
C TYR A 25 -16.88 -9.57 -5.26
N ASN A 26 -17.41 -9.96 -6.41
CA ASN A 26 -16.58 -10.43 -7.52
C ASN A 26 -15.83 -9.27 -8.18
N LYS A 27 -14.77 -9.61 -8.92
CA LYS A 27 -13.90 -8.64 -9.60
C LYS A 27 -14.67 -7.70 -10.54
N SER A 28 -15.67 -8.21 -11.27
CA SER A 28 -16.43 -7.40 -12.24
C SER A 28 -17.27 -6.33 -11.54
N HIS A 29 -17.92 -6.70 -10.43
CA HIS A 29 -18.71 -5.76 -9.63
C HIS A 29 -17.81 -4.69 -8.99
N ILE A 30 -16.62 -5.07 -8.50
CA ILE A 30 -15.64 -4.09 -8.00
C ILE A 30 -15.26 -3.09 -9.10
N HIS A 31 -14.98 -3.56 -10.32
CA HIS A 31 -14.67 -2.66 -11.43
C HIS A 31 -15.83 -1.74 -11.82
N LEU A 32 -17.08 -2.24 -11.74
CA LEU A 32 -18.26 -1.42 -11.95
C LEU A 32 -18.33 -0.28 -10.94
N LEU A 33 -18.20 -0.58 -9.63
CA LEU A 33 -18.26 0.44 -8.59
C LEU A 33 -17.12 1.47 -8.69
N ILE A 34 -15.93 1.05 -9.11
CA ILE A 34 -14.81 1.96 -9.40
C ILE A 34 -15.20 2.90 -10.56
N GLY A 35 -15.78 2.37 -11.65
CA GLY A 35 -16.21 3.19 -12.78
C GLY A 35 -17.37 4.15 -12.45
N GLU A 36 -18.15 3.85 -11.41
CA GLU A 36 -19.21 4.72 -10.90
C GLU A 36 -18.73 5.73 -9.83
N GLY A 37 -17.43 5.75 -9.47
CA GLY A 37 -16.90 6.61 -8.40
C GLY A 37 -17.33 6.18 -6.98
N LYS A 38 -18.00 5.03 -6.84
CA LYS A 38 -18.55 4.54 -5.57
C LYS A 38 -17.61 3.61 -4.81
N PHE A 39 -16.34 3.54 -5.22
CA PHE A 39 -15.37 2.62 -4.64
C PHE A 39 -13.94 3.19 -4.71
N PRO A 40 -13.08 2.91 -3.72
CA PRO A 40 -11.70 3.38 -3.74
C PRO A 40 -10.92 2.95 -4.99
N GLU A 41 -10.22 3.89 -5.59
CA GLU A 41 -9.43 3.64 -6.78
C GLU A 41 -8.19 2.77 -6.51
N GLN A 42 -7.78 2.03 -7.54
CA GLN A 42 -6.62 1.17 -7.47
C GLN A 42 -5.32 1.98 -7.55
N LEU A 43 -4.34 1.63 -6.72
CA LEU A 43 -2.98 2.10 -6.82
C LEU A 43 -2.16 1.22 -7.78
N LYS A 44 -1.40 1.84 -8.68
CA LYS A 44 -0.45 1.14 -9.56
C LYS A 44 0.94 1.13 -8.92
N ILE A 45 1.38 -0.04 -8.46
CA ILE A 45 2.72 -0.22 -7.89
C ILE A 45 3.74 -0.77 -8.89
N GLY A 46 3.31 -1.07 -10.11
CA GLY A 46 4.15 -1.50 -11.22
C GLY A 46 3.32 -1.80 -12.46
N LYS A 47 3.98 -2.09 -13.59
CA LYS A 47 3.33 -2.16 -14.92
C LYS A 47 2.03 -2.99 -15.01
N ARG A 48 1.95 -4.11 -14.26
CA ARG A 48 0.78 -5.01 -14.27
C ARG A 48 0.15 -5.18 -12.88
N ALA A 49 0.60 -4.40 -11.91
CA ALA A 49 0.31 -4.63 -10.51
C ALA A 49 -0.59 -3.52 -9.96
N SER A 50 -1.89 -3.81 -9.90
CA SER A 50 -2.85 -3.03 -9.12
C SER A 50 -2.94 -3.55 -7.69
N VAL A 51 -3.08 -2.62 -6.74
CA VAL A 51 -3.35 -2.85 -5.32
C VAL A 51 -4.32 -1.80 -4.79
N TRP A 52 -4.89 -2.03 -3.61
CA TRP A 52 -5.75 -1.08 -2.91
C TRP A 52 -5.21 -0.84 -1.52
N LEU A 53 -5.42 0.37 -1.00
CA LEU A 53 -5.09 0.71 0.37
C LEU A 53 -6.11 0.06 1.31
N LEU A 54 -5.66 -0.84 2.18
CA LEU A 54 -6.54 -1.46 3.17
C LEU A 54 -7.30 -0.42 4.01
N PRO A 55 -6.69 0.70 4.47
CA PRO A 55 -7.42 1.73 5.20
C PRO A 55 -8.59 2.33 4.40
N GLU A 56 -8.42 2.60 3.10
CA GLU A 56 -9.49 3.10 2.23
C GLU A 56 -10.63 2.09 2.13
N ILE A 57 -10.29 0.82 1.92
CA ILE A 57 -11.30 -0.24 1.80
C ILE A 57 -12.05 -0.44 3.12
N MET A 58 -11.36 -0.38 4.25
CA MET A 58 -12.00 -0.43 5.56
C MET A 58 -12.90 0.77 5.81
N ALA A 59 -12.46 1.99 5.43
CA ALA A 59 -13.30 3.19 5.52
C ALA A 59 -14.55 3.08 4.64
N TRP A 60 -14.42 2.51 3.43
CA TRP A 60 -15.52 2.25 2.52
C TRP A 60 -16.51 1.23 3.09
N ILE A 61 -16.03 0.10 3.64
CA ILE A 61 -16.88 -0.89 4.33
C ILE A 61 -17.63 -0.25 5.50
N ASN A 62 -16.97 0.65 6.24
CA ASN A 62 -17.55 1.37 7.37
C ASN A 62 -18.40 2.59 6.96
N GLN A 63 -18.62 2.82 5.66
CA GLN A 63 -19.42 3.94 5.13
C GLN A 63 -18.91 5.33 5.53
N ASN A 64 -17.63 5.44 5.87
CA ASN A 64 -16.98 6.70 6.27
C ASN A 64 -16.03 7.23 5.20
N TRP A 65 -15.91 6.54 4.06
CA TRP A 65 -15.11 6.96 2.92
C TRP A 65 -15.89 7.90 2.00
N LYS A 66 -15.20 8.92 1.51
CA LYS A 66 -15.69 9.85 0.48
C LYS A 66 -14.82 9.77 -0.77
N GLU A 67 -15.40 10.11 -1.90
CA GLU A 67 -14.66 10.24 -3.15
C GLU A 67 -13.53 11.28 -2.98
N GLY A 68 -12.31 10.88 -3.32
CA GLY A 68 -11.10 11.69 -3.10
C GLY A 68 -10.49 11.59 -1.68
N ASP A 69 -11.02 10.74 -0.78
CA ASP A 69 -10.35 10.48 0.50
C ASP A 69 -9.04 9.73 0.26
N SER A 70 -7.93 10.46 0.37
CA SER A 70 -6.58 9.93 0.26
C SER A 70 -5.98 9.62 1.63
N PHE A 71 -5.35 8.45 1.74
CA PHE A 71 -4.61 8.09 2.94
C PHE A 71 -3.12 8.35 2.73
N SER A 72 -2.54 9.26 3.51
CA SER A 72 -1.09 9.43 3.52
C SER A 72 -0.45 8.51 4.56
N PRO A 73 0.60 7.75 4.21
CA PRO A 73 1.32 6.96 5.20
C PRO A 73 2.04 7.89 6.19
N GLN A 74 1.97 7.55 7.47
CA GLN A 74 2.70 8.26 8.51
C GLN A 74 4.19 7.89 8.42
N LEU A 75 5.05 8.91 8.38
CA LEU A 75 6.50 8.75 8.51
C LEU A 75 6.89 8.77 9.99
N LEU A 76 7.97 8.07 10.33
CA LEU A 76 8.49 8.00 11.70
C LEU A 76 9.71 8.90 11.85
N ASP A 77 9.83 9.58 12.99
CA ASP A 77 11.02 10.40 13.30
C ASP A 77 12.27 9.54 13.57
N LEU A 78 12.08 8.28 13.95
CA LEU A 78 13.17 7.32 14.21
C LEU A 78 13.32 6.33 13.06
N PRO A 79 14.57 5.96 12.69
CA PRO A 79 14.81 4.97 11.65
C PRO A 79 14.29 3.61 12.10
N ARG A 80 13.30 3.08 11.37
CA ARG A 80 12.73 1.75 11.61
C ARG A 80 13.11 0.82 10.48
N LEU A 81 13.89 -0.21 10.81
CA LEU A 81 14.32 -1.21 9.85
C LEU A 81 13.30 -2.34 9.74
N MET A 82 12.84 -2.59 8.52
CA MET A 82 11.89 -3.62 8.17
C MET A 82 12.58 -4.85 7.58
N ARG A 83 12.09 -6.03 7.96
CA ARG A 83 12.50 -7.27 7.29
C ARG A 83 11.84 -7.33 5.92
N ARG A 84 12.43 -8.10 5.01
CA ARG A 84 11.82 -8.38 3.69
C ARG A 84 10.38 -8.89 3.82
N SER A 85 10.09 -9.76 4.79
CA SER A 85 8.73 -10.26 5.02
C SER A 85 7.73 -9.13 5.27
N ASP A 86 8.14 -8.14 6.06
CA ASP A 86 7.28 -7.00 6.44
C ASP A 86 7.03 -6.11 5.22
N VAL A 87 8.07 -5.86 4.42
CA VAL A 87 7.98 -5.14 3.13
C VAL A 87 6.99 -5.84 2.20
N LEU A 88 7.12 -7.16 2.03
CA LEU A 88 6.24 -7.94 1.15
C LEU A 88 4.79 -7.93 1.63
N ASN A 89 4.57 -8.02 2.95
CA ASN A 89 3.25 -7.98 3.56
C ASN A 89 2.59 -6.61 3.44
N ILE A 90 3.37 -5.53 3.59
CA ILE A 90 2.90 -4.15 3.44
C ILE A 90 2.53 -3.86 2.00
N ILE A 91 3.36 -4.21 1.02
CA ILE A 91 3.14 -3.87 -0.39
C ILE A 91 2.20 -4.86 -1.08
N GLY A 92 1.99 -6.05 -0.49
CA GLY A 92 1.17 -7.10 -1.09
C GLY A 92 1.79 -7.67 -2.37
N VAL A 93 3.13 -7.77 -2.44
CA VAL A 93 3.86 -8.35 -3.60
C VAL A 93 4.60 -9.63 -3.20
N LYS A 94 4.91 -10.46 -4.21
CA LYS A 94 5.80 -11.62 -4.01
C LYS A 94 7.25 -11.17 -3.99
N LYS A 95 8.11 -11.99 -3.38
CA LYS A 95 9.57 -11.80 -3.32
C LYS A 95 10.16 -11.46 -4.69
N ASP A 96 9.87 -12.26 -5.71
CA ASP A 96 10.46 -12.06 -7.04
C ASP A 96 9.98 -10.76 -7.70
N THR A 97 8.74 -10.35 -7.42
CA THR A 97 8.22 -9.06 -7.89
C THR A 97 8.97 -7.90 -7.25
N LEU A 98 9.23 -7.96 -5.94
CA LEU A 98 10.00 -6.95 -5.23
C LEU A 98 11.40 -6.78 -5.84
N TYR A 99 12.11 -7.88 -6.10
CA TYR A 99 13.44 -7.80 -6.70
C TYR A 99 13.40 -7.26 -8.13
N ARG A 100 12.43 -7.65 -8.95
CA ARG A 100 12.26 -7.06 -10.29
C ARG A 100 11.95 -5.56 -10.25
N MET A 101 11.20 -5.08 -9.25
CA MET A 101 10.95 -3.65 -9.07
C MET A 101 12.24 -2.92 -8.69
N ILE A 102 13.04 -3.52 -7.81
CA ILE A 102 14.37 -3.00 -7.43
C ILE A 102 15.33 -2.95 -8.63
N GLU A 103 15.37 -3.99 -9.45
CA GLU A 103 16.20 -4.06 -10.67
C GLU A 103 15.82 -2.99 -11.70
N ARG A 104 14.57 -2.53 -11.69
CA ARG A 104 14.04 -1.48 -12.57
C ARG A 104 14.07 -0.09 -11.93
N ASP A 105 14.67 0.04 -10.76
CA ASP A 105 14.66 1.27 -9.94
C ASP A 105 13.25 1.81 -9.65
N GLU A 106 12.22 0.95 -9.68
CA GLU A 106 10.82 1.26 -9.35
C GLU A 106 10.55 1.20 -7.84
N PHE A 107 11.50 0.68 -7.04
CA PHE A 107 11.35 0.48 -5.60
C PHE A 107 12.68 0.67 -4.86
N PRO A 108 12.69 1.27 -3.64
CA PRO A 108 13.91 1.52 -2.89
C PRO A 108 14.72 0.25 -2.59
N LYS A 109 16.04 0.36 -2.76
CA LYS A 109 17.00 -0.70 -2.44
C LYS A 109 17.16 -0.82 -0.93
N GLY A 110 17.03 -2.03 -0.39
CA GLY A 110 17.29 -2.27 1.02
C GLY A 110 18.77 -2.16 1.35
N ARG A 111 19.08 -1.73 2.58
CA ARG A 111 20.44 -1.67 3.13
C ARG A 111 20.88 -3.05 3.63
N VAL A 112 22.10 -3.44 3.29
CA VAL A 112 22.74 -4.66 3.84
C VAL A 112 23.38 -4.30 5.17
N LEU A 113 22.92 -4.91 6.27
CA LEU A 113 23.42 -4.64 7.62
C LEU A 113 24.36 -5.73 8.14
N GLY A 114 24.44 -6.87 7.46
CA GLY A 114 25.24 -8.01 7.89
C GLY A 114 25.17 -9.16 6.89
N PHE A 115 25.64 -10.35 7.29
CA PHE A 115 25.72 -11.51 6.41
C PHE A 115 24.33 -11.92 5.89
N ARG A 116 24.07 -11.63 4.61
CA ARG A 116 22.82 -11.92 3.90
C ARG A 116 21.56 -11.24 4.48
N GLU A 117 21.74 -10.24 5.33
CA GLU A 117 20.64 -9.52 5.96
C GLU A 117 20.38 -8.17 5.30
N THR A 118 19.40 -8.16 4.39
CA THR A 118 18.86 -6.92 3.81
C THR A 118 17.70 -6.42 4.68
N ARG A 119 17.74 -5.14 5.06
CA ARG A 119 16.65 -4.43 5.73
C ARG A 119 16.26 -3.20 4.92
N TRP A 120 14.98 -2.86 4.95
CA TRP A 120 14.46 -1.65 4.32
C TRP A 120 14.19 -0.61 5.39
N ASP A 121 14.45 0.65 5.09
CA ASP A 121 13.98 1.72 5.97
C ASP A 121 12.47 1.90 5.79
N TYR A 122 11.75 2.01 6.90
CA TYR A 122 10.31 2.25 6.88
C TYR A 122 9.97 3.55 6.14
N ASN A 123 10.73 4.62 6.35
CA ASN A 123 10.47 5.90 5.69
C ASN A 123 10.74 5.83 4.19
N ASP A 124 11.74 5.06 3.74
CA ASP A 124 11.98 4.85 2.31
C ASP A 124 10.78 4.14 1.65
N VAL A 125 10.26 3.10 2.29
CA VAL A 125 9.11 2.34 1.79
C VAL A 125 7.83 3.19 1.82
N MET A 126 7.60 3.93 2.91
CA MET A 126 6.43 4.79 3.03
C MET A 126 6.51 6.03 2.13
N GLY A 127 7.70 6.61 1.95
CA GLY A 127 7.92 7.71 1.01
C GLY A 127 7.68 7.29 -0.44
N TRP A 128 8.17 6.10 -0.82
CA TRP A 128 7.81 5.49 -2.10
C TRP A 128 6.30 5.31 -2.25
N LEU A 129 5.63 4.82 -1.21
CA LEU A 129 4.20 4.59 -1.23
C LEU A 129 3.41 5.90 -1.33
N ALA A 130 3.81 6.94 -0.58
CA ALA A 130 3.25 8.27 -0.67
C ALA A 130 3.37 8.83 -2.09
N SER A 131 4.52 8.67 -2.75
CA SER A 131 4.71 9.06 -4.16
C SER A 131 3.72 8.35 -5.08
N LYS A 132 3.46 7.06 -4.87
CA LYS A 132 2.46 6.32 -5.67
C LYS A 132 1.05 6.81 -5.44
N ILE A 133 0.70 7.14 -4.20
CA ILE A 133 -0.63 7.66 -3.87
C ILE A 133 -0.82 9.02 -4.53
N GLN A 134 0.19 9.89 -4.46
CA GLN A 134 0.18 11.18 -5.14
C GLN A 134 0.07 11.03 -6.67
N GLU A 135 0.81 10.11 -7.28
CA GLU A 135 0.70 9.80 -8.71
C GLU A 135 -0.73 9.37 -9.10
N ARG A 136 -1.40 8.56 -8.26
CA ARG A 136 -2.81 8.17 -8.47
C ARG A 136 -3.73 9.38 -8.34
N ASP A 137 -3.62 10.10 -7.24
CA ASP A 137 -4.54 11.19 -6.91
C ASP A 137 -4.43 12.34 -7.91
N ALA A 138 -3.25 12.56 -8.51
CA ALA A 138 -3.05 13.52 -9.59
C ALA A 138 -3.73 13.14 -10.92
N LEU A 139 -4.19 11.90 -11.08
CA LEU A 139 -4.89 11.41 -12.27
C LEU A 139 -6.42 11.47 -12.13
N ILE A 140 -6.93 11.75 -10.94
CA ILE A 140 -8.36 11.91 -10.67
C ILE A 140 -8.77 13.33 -11.12
N PRO A 141 -9.70 13.49 -12.08
CA PRO A 141 -10.09 14.80 -12.65
C PRO A 141 -10.77 15.76 -11.67
#